data_AF-A0A942IV77-F1
#
_entry.id   AF-A0A942IV77-F1
#
_cell.length_a   1.000
_cell.length_b   1.000
_cell.length_c   1.000
_cell.angle_alpha   90.00
_cell.angle_beta   90.00
_cell.angle_gamma   90.00
#
_symmetry.space_group_name_H-M   'P 1'
#
loop_
_entity.id
_entity.type
_entity.pdbx_description
1 polymer ?
#
loop_
_entity_poly.entity_id
_entity_poly.type
_entity_poly.pdbx_seq_one_letter_code
_entity_poly.pdbx_strand_id
1 'polypeptide(L)'
;MAWRSVLLFMRHVIVLGFLLIASVSFAQSDSVEMSNFLNFFVKDYLATHGVSKINNKVRPQTFSKTNLSYTNWYSIVLKNDTTVFKDEQDKKNFFSKLYENAVELNFANYISGSFLVDISRFYNNDSLQSRNLIAISKYPELARSMIEITTPYFFDDYNKCVIVSYIHNYSRQNSKLYYFKKSHDKWELQKLLFPDFNIDY
;
A
#
# COMPACT_ATOMS: atom_id res chain seq x y z
N MET A 1 1.33 40.37 36.91
CA MET A 1 1.19 38.89 36.77
C MET A 1 0.37 38.47 35.54
N ALA A 2 -0.70 39.18 35.15
CA ALA A 2 -1.58 38.77 34.04
C ALA A 2 -0.93 38.72 32.63
N TRP A 3 0.06 39.57 32.34
CA TRP A 3 0.66 39.67 31.00
C TRP A 3 1.49 38.45 30.57
N ARG A 4 2.12 37.74 31.52
CA ARG A 4 2.87 36.52 31.23
C ARG A 4 1.95 35.37 30.79
N SER A 5 0.75 35.30 31.39
CA SER A 5 -0.25 34.27 31.05
C SER A 5 -0.86 34.49 29.67
N VAL A 6 -1.09 35.74 29.27
CA VAL A 6 -1.58 36.09 27.92
C VAL A 6 -0.52 35.79 26.85
N LEU A 7 0.75 36.11 27.12
CA LEU A 7 1.86 35.84 26.19
C LEU A 7 2.08 34.33 25.99
N LEU A 8 1.99 33.54 27.07
CA LEU A 8 2.03 32.08 27.01
C LEU A 8 0.84 31.53 26.21
N PHE A 9 -0.38 31.99 26.47
CA PHE A 9 -1.57 31.53 25.75
C PHE A 9 -1.50 31.82 24.24
N MET A 10 -1.11 33.03 23.84
CA MET A 10 -0.94 33.36 22.41
C MET A 10 0.13 32.51 21.74
N ARG A 11 1.23 32.19 22.44
CA ARG A 11 2.29 31.33 21.92
C ARG A 11 1.80 29.90 21.65
N HIS A 12 0.93 29.36 22.51
CA HIS A 12 0.33 28.02 22.31
C HIS A 12 -0.66 28.02 21.15
N VAL A 13 -1.50 29.05 21.01
CA VAL A 13 -2.44 29.19 19.89
C VAL A 13 -1.71 29.29 18.55
N ILE A 14 -0.61 30.03 18.49
CA ILE A 14 0.22 30.15 17.29
C ILE A 14 0.85 28.80 16.93
N VAL A 15 1.42 28.08 17.91
CA VAL A 15 2.01 26.74 17.69
C VAL A 15 0.96 25.73 17.20
N LEU A 16 -0.23 25.72 17.81
CA LEU A 16 -1.34 24.88 17.37
C LEU A 16 -1.80 25.21 15.95
N GLY A 17 -1.89 26.50 15.60
CA GLY A 17 -2.22 26.95 14.25
C GLY A 17 -1.19 26.49 13.21
N PHE A 18 0.10 26.62 13.50
CA PHE A 18 1.17 26.14 12.62
C PHE A 18 1.17 24.62 12.47
N LEU A 19 0.95 23.88 13.56
CA LEU A 19 0.84 22.41 13.52
C LEU A 19 -0.36 21.96 12.66
N LEU A 20 -1.49 22.65 12.76
CA LEU A 20 -2.67 22.35 11.95
C LEU A 20 -2.41 22.61 10.47
N ILE A 21 -1.86 23.77 10.12
CA ILE A 21 -1.55 24.12 8.72
C ILE A 21 -0.57 23.12 8.13
N ALA A 22 0.52 22.80 8.85
CA ALA A 22 1.48 21.80 8.41
C ALA A 22 0.80 20.43 8.21
N SER A 23 -0.02 19.97 9.16
CA SER A 23 -0.70 18.67 9.05
C SER A 23 -1.66 18.59 7.86
N VAL A 24 -2.38 19.67 7.55
CA VAL A 24 -3.29 19.73 6.40
C VAL A 24 -2.51 19.73 5.09
N SER A 25 -1.42 20.49 5.00
CA SER A 25 -0.56 20.49 3.82
C SER A 25 0.07 19.12 3.56
N PHE A 26 0.53 18.43 4.61
CA PHE A 26 1.04 17.06 4.48
C PHE A 26 -0.06 16.07 4.05
N ALA A 27 -1.23 16.09 4.70
CA ALA A 27 -2.33 15.20 4.32
C ALA A 27 -2.80 15.42 2.86
N GLN A 28 -2.76 16.67 2.39
CA GLN A 28 -3.09 17.01 1.01
C GLN A 28 -2.01 16.52 0.02
N SER A 29 -0.72 16.67 0.33
CA SER A 29 0.36 16.14 -0.53
C SER A 29 0.29 14.61 -0.62
N ASP A 30 0.02 13.94 0.49
CA ASP A 30 -0.07 12.49 0.58
C ASP A 30 -1.21 11.97 -0.30
N SER A 31 -2.36 12.65 -0.27
CA SER A 31 -3.52 12.28 -1.09
C SER A 31 -3.28 12.47 -2.59
N VAL A 32 -2.56 13.52 -2.99
CA VAL A 32 -2.24 13.79 -4.40
C VAL A 32 -1.27 12.74 -4.94
N GLU A 33 -0.17 12.48 -4.24
CA GLU A 33 0.83 11.50 -4.68
C GLU A 33 0.28 10.07 -4.68
N MET A 34 -0.54 9.71 -3.68
CA MET A 34 -1.29 8.44 -3.68
C MET A 34 -2.16 8.31 -4.93
N SER A 35 -2.94 9.34 -5.26
CA SER A 35 -3.81 9.34 -6.42
C SER A 35 -3.00 9.21 -7.72
N ASN A 36 -1.93 9.99 -7.87
CA ASN A 36 -1.07 9.96 -9.05
C ASN A 36 -0.46 8.57 -9.26
N PHE A 37 0.12 8.00 -8.21
CA PHE A 37 0.71 6.67 -8.26
C PHE A 37 -0.32 5.58 -8.56
N LEU A 38 -1.49 5.59 -7.90
CA LEU A 38 -2.52 4.57 -8.14
C LEU A 38 -3.07 4.65 -9.56
N ASN A 39 -3.23 5.86 -10.10
CA ASN A 39 -3.61 6.03 -11.50
C ASN A 39 -2.58 5.39 -12.42
N PHE A 40 -1.29 5.68 -12.25
CA PHE A 40 -0.22 5.01 -12.99
C PHE A 40 -0.26 3.48 -12.82
N PHE A 41 -0.28 3.03 -11.56
CA PHE A 41 -0.11 1.62 -11.25
C PHE A 41 -1.26 0.78 -11.81
N VAL A 42 -2.51 1.24 -11.68
CA VAL A 42 -3.68 0.47 -12.11
C VAL A 42 -3.99 0.68 -13.59
N LYS A 43 -3.93 1.92 -14.09
CA LYS A 43 -4.34 2.23 -15.46
C LYS A 43 -3.27 1.89 -16.49
N ASP A 44 -2.00 2.10 -16.13
CA ASP A 44 -0.90 1.98 -17.09
C ASP A 44 -0.14 0.69 -16.83
N TYR A 45 0.37 0.49 -15.62
CA TYR A 45 1.23 -0.65 -15.33
C TYR A 45 0.45 -1.97 -15.32
N LEU A 46 -0.56 -2.13 -14.45
CA LEU A 46 -1.30 -3.39 -14.32
C LEU A 46 -2.09 -3.74 -15.58
N ALA A 47 -2.64 -2.74 -16.28
CA ALA A 47 -3.43 -2.97 -17.49
C ALA A 47 -2.63 -3.69 -18.57
N THR A 48 -1.34 -3.36 -18.73
CA THR A 48 -0.43 -4.06 -19.66
C THR A 48 -0.16 -5.52 -19.27
N HIS A 49 -0.47 -5.91 -18.03
CA HIS A 49 -0.34 -7.26 -17.50
C HIS A 49 -1.68 -7.99 -17.38
N GLY A 50 -2.74 -7.48 -18.04
CA GLY A 50 -4.07 -8.10 -18.05
C GLY A 50 -4.88 -7.90 -16.76
N VAL A 51 -4.40 -7.05 -15.85
CA VAL A 51 -5.07 -6.71 -14.59
C VAL A 51 -5.61 -5.28 -14.70
N SER A 52 -6.91 -5.11 -14.51
CA SER A 52 -7.58 -3.80 -14.65
C SER A 52 -8.41 -3.40 -13.43
N LYS A 53 -8.48 -4.26 -12.43
CA LYS A 53 -9.27 -4.06 -11.21
C LYS A 53 -8.44 -4.31 -9.97
N ILE A 54 -8.67 -3.51 -8.94
CA ILE A 54 -8.17 -3.75 -7.58
C ILE A 54 -9.33 -3.77 -6.59
N ASN A 55 -9.18 -4.54 -5.51
CA ASN A 55 -10.12 -4.48 -4.40
C ASN A 55 -10.16 -3.08 -3.80
N ASN A 56 -11.37 -2.54 -3.56
CA ASN A 56 -11.56 -1.19 -3.05
C ASN A 56 -11.10 -0.99 -1.60
N LYS A 57 -11.03 -2.05 -0.79
CA LYS A 57 -10.77 -1.93 0.65
C LYS A 57 -9.61 -2.81 1.11
N VAL A 58 -8.65 -2.20 1.80
CA VAL A 58 -7.64 -2.92 2.60
C VAL A 58 -8.14 -2.99 4.04
N ARG A 59 -8.46 -4.20 4.54
CA ARG A 59 -8.89 -4.39 5.93
C ARG A 59 -7.70 -4.73 6.85
N PRO A 60 -7.42 -3.93 7.90
CA PRO A 60 -6.25 -4.09 8.76
C PRO A 60 -6.13 -5.47 9.43
N GLN A 61 -7.24 -6.08 9.88
CA GLN A 61 -7.21 -7.31 10.68
C GLN A 61 -6.87 -8.57 9.86
N THR A 62 -7.31 -8.61 8.61
CA THR A 62 -6.98 -9.67 7.65
C THR A 62 -5.57 -9.47 7.10
N PHE A 63 -5.21 -8.19 6.92
CA PHE A 63 -3.93 -7.78 6.40
C PHE A 63 -2.80 -8.00 7.42
N SER A 64 -2.95 -7.60 8.68
CA SER A 64 -1.87 -7.63 9.69
C SER A 64 -1.29 -9.03 9.96
N LYS A 65 -2.14 -10.07 10.10
CA LYS A 65 -1.68 -11.45 10.34
C LYS A 65 -1.01 -12.09 9.13
N THR A 66 -1.54 -11.84 7.93
CA THR A 66 -1.02 -12.40 6.69
C THR A 66 0.24 -11.63 6.24
N ASN A 67 0.27 -10.33 6.49
CA ASN A 67 1.36 -9.44 6.13
C ASN A 67 2.58 -9.58 7.06
N LEU A 68 2.44 -9.96 8.34
CA LEU A 68 3.65 -10.17 9.16
C LEU A 68 4.56 -11.26 8.57
N SER A 69 3.98 -12.33 8.01
CA SER A 69 4.73 -13.34 7.27
C SER A 69 5.33 -12.77 5.98
N TYR A 70 4.55 -12.07 5.13
CA TYR A 70 5.06 -11.48 3.88
C TYR A 70 6.13 -10.42 4.10
N THR A 71 5.88 -9.51 5.04
CA THR A 71 6.81 -8.49 5.50
C THR A 71 8.11 -9.14 5.98
N ASN A 72 8.04 -10.26 6.73
CA ASN A 72 9.26 -10.99 7.13
C ASN A 72 9.98 -11.64 5.93
N TRP A 73 9.25 -12.20 4.96
CA TRP A 73 9.83 -12.73 3.73
C TRP A 73 10.54 -11.65 2.92
N TYR A 74 9.81 -10.58 2.59
CA TYR A 74 10.35 -9.45 1.85
C TYR A 74 11.47 -8.79 2.64
N SER A 75 11.41 -8.76 3.98
CA SER A 75 12.52 -8.24 4.77
C SER A 75 13.76 -9.07 4.66
N ILE A 76 13.68 -10.40 4.62
CA ILE A 76 14.85 -11.25 4.37
C ILE A 76 15.44 -10.97 2.98
N VAL A 77 14.61 -10.97 1.94
CA VAL A 77 15.06 -10.73 0.55
C VAL A 77 15.70 -9.35 0.42
N LEU A 78 15.06 -8.33 0.97
CA LEU A 78 15.50 -6.94 0.89
C LEU A 78 16.61 -6.58 1.88
N LYS A 79 16.82 -7.38 2.94
CA LYS A 79 17.88 -7.11 3.95
C LYS A 79 19.28 -7.24 3.38
N ASN A 80 19.47 -8.01 2.32
CA ASN A 80 20.78 -8.15 1.66
C ASN A 80 20.84 -7.42 0.31
N ASP A 81 19.77 -6.70 -0.07
CA ASP A 81 19.64 -6.06 -1.37
C ASP A 81 20.17 -4.62 -1.34
N THR A 82 21.28 -4.39 -2.02
CA THR A 82 21.93 -3.07 -2.12
C THR A 82 21.39 -2.22 -3.28
N THR A 83 20.48 -2.76 -4.10
CA THR A 83 19.96 -2.06 -5.28
C THR A 83 18.69 -1.26 -5.00
N VAL A 84 17.96 -1.62 -3.95
CA VAL A 84 16.68 -0.99 -3.58
C VAL A 84 16.91 0.21 -2.65
N PHE A 85 17.77 0.06 -1.64
CA PHE A 85 18.08 1.10 -0.67
C PHE A 85 19.49 1.63 -0.89
N LYS A 86 19.63 2.95 -1.02
CA LYS A 86 20.93 3.59 -1.20
C LYS A 86 21.75 3.63 0.10
N ASP A 87 21.07 3.70 1.24
CA ASP A 87 21.69 3.65 2.56
C ASP A 87 20.84 2.84 3.57
N GLU A 88 21.46 2.51 4.69
CA GLU A 88 20.84 1.70 5.75
C GLU A 88 19.73 2.44 6.49
N GLN A 89 19.66 3.77 6.46
CA GLN A 89 18.60 4.53 7.11
C GLN A 89 17.30 4.46 6.31
N ASP A 90 17.38 4.61 4.98
CA ASP A 90 16.27 4.40 4.05
C ASP A 90 15.63 3.02 4.25
N LYS A 91 16.47 2.01 4.37
CA LYS A 91 16.08 0.62 4.60
C LYS A 91 15.39 0.43 5.96
N LYS A 92 15.95 1.01 7.03
CA LYS A 92 15.32 0.97 8.37
C LYS A 92 13.96 1.68 8.38
N ASN A 93 13.87 2.84 7.74
CA ASN A 93 12.64 3.61 7.62
C ASN A 93 11.57 2.81 6.86
N PHE A 94 11.98 2.17 5.75
CA PHE A 94 11.13 1.26 4.98
C PHE A 94 10.57 0.13 5.86
N PHE A 95 11.43 -0.61 6.56
CA PHE A 95 10.96 -1.72 7.38
C PHE A 95 10.08 -1.25 8.53
N SER A 96 10.46 -0.18 9.24
CA SER A 96 9.65 0.38 10.33
C SER A 96 8.21 0.64 9.89
N LYS A 97 8.02 1.31 8.75
CA LYS A 97 6.69 1.62 8.24
C LYS A 97 5.99 0.41 7.60
N LEU A 98 6.73 -0.55 7.04
CA LEU A 98 6.15 -1.82 6.56
C LEU A 98 5.57 -2.67 7.72
N TYR A 99 6.12 -2.51 8.93
CA TYR A 99 5.63 -3.14 10.16
C TYR A 99 4.57 -2.31 10.90
N GLU A 100 4.30 -1.07 10.49
CA GLU A 100 3.19 -0.29 11.06
C GLU A 100 1.85 -0.93 10.68
N ASN A 101 0.88 -0.89 11.60
CA ASN A 101 -0.45 -1.38 11.32
C ASN A 101 -1.04 -0.62 10.14
N ALA A 102 -1.39 -1.33 9.07
CA ALA A 102 -2.09 -0.72 7.95
C ALA A 102 -3.39 -0.10 8.46
N VAL A 103 -3.60 1.18 8.17
CA VAL A 103 -4.90 1.84 8.38
C VAL A 103 -5.87 1.32 7.33
N GLU A 104 -7.15 1.18 7.67
CA GLU A 104 -8.17 0.86 6.65
C GLU A 104 -8.16 1.97 5.60
N LEU A 105 -7.87 1.59 4.36
CA LEU A 105 -7.79 2.50 3.24
C LEU A 105 -8.89 2.15 2.22
N ASN A 106 -9.65 3.18 1.84
CA ASN A 106 -10.70 3.09 0.82
C ASN A 106 -10.17 3.72 -0.47
N PHE A 107 -9.86 2.88 -1.46
CA PHE A 107 -9.24 3.34 -2.72
C PHE A 107 -10.17 4.23 -3.56
N ALA A 108 -11.49 4.17 -3.31
CA ALA A 108 -12.46 5.07 -3.93
C ALA A 108 -12.20 6.56 -3.65
N ASN A 109 -11.40 6.88 -2.63
CA ASN A 109 -10.99 8.26 -2.34
C ASN A 109 -9.87 8.77 -3.27
N TYR A 110 -9.18 7.87 -4.01
CA TYR A 110 -7.95 8.20 -4.74
C TYR A 110 -8.01 7.85 -6.24
N ILE A 111 -8.85 6.89 -6.63
CA ILE A 111 -8.99 6.45 -8.03
C ILE A 111 -10.45 6.19 -8.40
N SER A 112 -10.78 6.33 -9.68
CA SER A 112 -12.12 6.09 -10.21
C SER A 112 -12.64 4.70 -9.85
N GLY A 113 -13.93 4.64 -9.47
CA GLY A 113 -14.66 3.39 -9.21
C GLY A 113 -14.65 2.40 -10.37
N SER A 114 -14.39 2.85 -11.61
CA SER A 114 -14.21 1.99 -12.77
C SER A 114 -13.01 1.04 -12.65
N PHE A 115 -12.04 1.30 -11.78
CA PHE A 115 -10.88 0.43 -11.53
C PHE A 115 -11.02 -0.39 -10.25
N LEU A 116 -12.16 -0.27 -9.57
CA LEU A 116 -12.38 -0.83 -8.26
C LEU A 116 -13.40 -1.97 -8.32
N VAL A 117 -13.21 -2.95 -7.45
CA VAL A 117 -14.18 -4.01 -7.19
C VAL A 117 -14.37 -4.13 -5.67
N ASP A 118 -15.61 -4.25 -5.22
CA ASP A 118 -15.89 -4.59 -3.82
C ASP A 118 -16.05 -6.10 -3.71
N ILE A 119 -14.95 -6.77 -3.34
CA ILE A 119 -14.94 -8.21 -3.15
C ILE A 119 -15.31 -8.63 -1.73
N SER A 120 -15.81 -7.72 -0.87
CA SER A 120 -16.25 -8.08 0.50
C SER A 120 -17.30 -9.20 0.51
N ARG A 121 -18.09 -9.33 -0.56
CA ARG A 121 -19.05 -10.43 -0.75
C ARG A 121 -18.39 -11.80 -0.96
N PHE A 122 -17.13 -11.85 -1.41
CA PHE A 122 -16.34 -13.09 -1.45
C PHE A 122 -15.91 -13.52 -0.04
N TYR A 123 -15.85 -12.59 0.91
CA TYR A 123 -15.35 -12.81 2.28
C TYR A 123 -16.42 -13.11 3.33
N ASN A 124 -17.70 -13.19 2.94
CA ASN A 124 -18.78 -13.45 3.89
C ASN A 124 -18.82 -14.93 4.31
N ASN A 125 -18.12 -15.20 5.43
CA ASN A 125 -18.15 -16.34 6.34
C ASN A 125 -17.03 -17.39 6.19
N ASP A 126 -16.35 -17.60 7.32
CA ASP A 126 -15.23 -18.48 7.72
C ASP A 126 -15.36 -20.00 7.40
N SER A 127 -15.99 -20.37 6.28
CA SER A 127 -15.94 -21.75 5.75
C SER A 127 -15.18 -21.79 4.42
N LEU A 128 -13.85 -21.77 4.59
CA LEU A 128 -12.77 -22.25 3.72
C LEU A 128 -13.11 -22.65 2.26
N GLN A 129 -12.48 -21.91 1.33
CA GLN A 129 -12.10 -22.24 -0.06
C GLN A 129 -13.20 -22.59 -1.07
N SER A 130 -14.17 -23.43 -0.71
CA SER A 130 -15.23 -23.93 -1.60
C SER A 130 -16.10 -22.81 -2.17
N ARG A 131 -16.50 -21.83 -1.35
CA ARG A 131 -17.32 -20.69 -1.80
C ARG A 131 -16.54 -19.68 -2.65
N ASN A 132 -15.24 -19.52 -2.40
CA ASN A 132 -14.40 -18.65 -3.21
C ASN A 132 -14.16 -19.26 -4.59
N LEU A 133 -13.99 -20.59 -4.69
CA LEU A 133 -13.96 -21.30 -5.96
C LEU A 133 -15.27 -21.14 -6.74
N ILE A 134 -16.42 -21.20 -6.06
CA ILE A 134 -17.74 -20.95 -6.67
C ILE A 134 -17.88 -19.51 -7.18
N ALA A 135 -17.39 -18.52 -6.43
CA ALA A 135 -17.45 -17.12 -6.86
C ALA A 135 -16.49 -16.83 -8.03
N ILE A 136 -15.29 -17.44 -8.02
CA ILE A 136 -14.35 -17.41 -9.16
C ILE A 136 -14.97 -18.09 -10.39
N SER A 137 -15.60 -19.26 -10.23
CA SER A 137 -16.26 -19.94 -11.35
C SER A 137 -17.45 -19.15 -11.87
N LYS A 138 -18.14 -18.39 -11.00
CA LYS A 138 -19.26 -17.53 -11.38
C LYS A 138 -18.82 -16.25 -12.10
N TYR A 139 -17.62 -15.75 -11.80
CA TYR A 139 -17.07 -14.52 -12.39
C TYR A 139 -15.61 -14.69 -12.85
N PRO A 140 -15.35 -15.59 -13.82
CA PRO A 140 -13.98 -15.98 -14.19
C PRO A 140 -13.18 -14.84 -14.83
N GLU A 141 -13.84 -13.99 -15.63
CA GLU A 141 -13.18 -12.83 -16.26
C GLU A 141 -12.78 -11.78 -15.23
N LEU A 142 -13.65 -11.52 -14.25
CA LEU A 142 -13.35 -10.61 -13.15
C LEU A 142 -12.20 -11.17 -12.30
N ALA A 143 -12.23 -12.46 -11.97
CA ALA A 143 -11.18 -13.10 -11.20
C ALA A 143 -9.81 -13.06 -11.89
N ARG A 144 -9.76 -13.15 -13.23
CA ARG A 144 -8.52 -13.04 -14.01
C ARG A 144 -7.98 -11.62 -14.12
N SER A 145 -8.86 -10.62 -14.08
CA SER A 145 -8.50 -9.22 -14.29
C SER A 145 -8.37 -8.42 -13.00
N MET A 146 -8.49 -9.06 -11.83
CA MET A 146 -8.42 -8.39 -10.54
C MET A 146 -7.29 -8.93 -9.65
N ILE A 147 -6.72 -8.03 -8.85
CA ILE A 147 -5.80 -8.36 -7.76
C ILE A 147 -6.22 -7.62 -6.49
N GLU A 148 -5.64 -8.04 -5.38
CA GLU A 148 -5.62 -7.24 -4.17
C GLU A 148 -4.25 -6.60 -3.99
N ILE A 149 -4.23 -5.42 -3.39
CA ILE A 149 -3.02 -4.63 -3.19
C ILE A 149 -2.95 -4.12 -1.76
N THR A 150 -1.74 -3.86 -1.30
CA THR A 150 -1.49 -3.17 -0.05
C THR A 150 -1.68 -1.68 -0.22
N THR A 151 -1.71 -0.95 0.89
CA THR A 151 -1.45 0.49 0.86
C THR A 151 -0.09 0.74 0.20
N PRO A 152 0.01 1.59 -0.84
CA PRO A 152 1.28 2.02 -1.39
C PRO A 152 2.14 2.70 -0.34
N TYR A 153 3.42 2.35 -0.33
CA TYR A 153 4.38 2.84 0.63
C TYR A 153 5.37 3.82 -0.03
N PHE A 154 5.22 5.11 0.27
CA PHE A 154 6.08 6.16 -0.28
C PHE A 154 7.27 6.50 0.63
N PHE A 155 8.41 6.78 0.01
CA PHE A 155 9.64 7.23 0.67
C PHE A 155 10.50 8.03 -0.31
N ASP A 156 11.59 8.62 0.19
CA ASP A 156 12.47 9.51 -0.60
C ASP A 156 11.68 10.66 -1.24
N ASP A 157 10.93 11.39 -0.39
CA ASP A 157 10.06 12.51 -0.78
C ASP A 157 9.11 12.18 -1.94
N TYR A 158 8.40 11.05 -1.83
CA TYR A 158 7.46 10.55 -2.85
C TYR A 158 8.10 10.18 -4.19
N ASN A 159 9.43 10.06 -4.28
CA ASN A 159 10.11 9.61 -5.49
C ASN A 159 10.27 8.10 -5.57
N LYS A 160 9.98 7.36 -4.49
CA LYS A 160 10.02 5.90 -4.47
C LYS A 160 8.74 5.36 -3.85
N CYS A 161 8.30 4.21 -4.36
CA CYS A 161 7.12 3.53 -3.87
C CYS A 161 7.33 2.02 -3.83
N VAL A 162 6.88 1.38 -2.76
CA VAL A 162 6.70 -0.07 -2.71
C VAL A 162 5.22 -0.40 -2.56
N ILE A 163 4.76 -1.38 -3.32
CA ILE A 163 3.42 -1.92 -3.18
C ILE A 163 3.49 -3.44 -3.33
N VAL A 164 2.69 -4.16 -2.55
CA VAL A 164 2.54 -5.61 -2.71
C VAL A 164 1.19 -5.91 -3.34
N SER A 165 1.15 -6.88 -4.24
CA SER A 165 -0.09 -7.47 -4.72
C SER A 165 -0.20 -8.93 -4.35
N TYR A 166 -1.42 -9.46 -4.39
CA TYR A 166 -1.69 -10.88 -4.32
C TYR A 166 -2.96 -11.23 -5.08
N ILE A 167 -3.00 -12.46 -5.60
CA ILE A 167 -4.19 -13.01 -6.23
C ILE A 167 -5.17 -13.43 -5.14
N HIS A 168 -6.46 -13.23 -5.41
CA HIS A 168 -7.58 -13.66 -4.58
C HIS A 168 -7.40 -15.11 -4.06
N ASN A 169 -7.83 -15.39 -2.80
CA ASN A 169 -7.62 -16.62 -2.00
C ASN A 169 -6.39 -16.69 -1.09
N TYR A 170 -5.70 -15.60 -0.80
CA TYR A 170 -4.53 -15.61 0.10
C TYR A 170 -3.45 -16.61 -0.29
N SER A 171 -3.39 -17.03 -1.56
CA SER A 171 -2.32 -17.93 -2.01
C SER A 171 -1.02 -17.15 -2.00
N ARG A 172 -0.28 -17.34 -0.90
CA ARG A 172 0.98 -16.65 -0.59
C ARG A 172 1.94 -16.69 -1.77
N GLN A 173 1.98 -17.84 -2.45
CA GLN A 173 2.80 -18.19 -3.62
C GLN A 173 2.63 -17.23 -4.81
N ASN A 174 1.52 -16.51 -4.89
CA ASN A 174 1.24 -15.60 -6.00
C ASN A 174 1.36 -14.13 -5.61
N SER A 175 1.86 -13.82 -4.41
CA SER A 175 2.11 -12.42 -4.05
C SER A 175 3.34 -11.88 -4.79
N LYS A 176 3.35 -10.57 -5.01
CA LYS A 176 4.41 -9.87 -5.73
C LYS A 176 4.70 -8.55 -5.03
N LEU A 177 5.97 -8.24 -4.79
CA LEU A 177 6.40 -6.92 -4.34
C LEU A 177 6.94 -6.14 -5.52
N TYR A 178 6.37 -4.96 -5.74
CA TYR A 178 6.82 -4.02 -6.75
C TYR A 178 7.56 -2.88 -6.09
N TYR A 179 8.74 -2.57 -6.62
CA TYR A 179 9.49 -1.37 -6.28
C TYR A 179 9.51 -0.44 -7.48
N PHE A 180 8.97 0.75 -7.29
CA PHE A 180 8.87 1.81 -8.29
C PHE A 180 9.71 3.01 -7.90
N LYS A 181 10.23 3.70 -8.91
CA LYS A 181 10.92 4.99 -8.77
C LYS A 181 10.34 5.99 -9.76
N LYS A 182 10.18 7.23 -9.31
CA LYS A 182 9.78 8.37 -10.12
C LYS A 182 11.03 8.99 -10.75
N SER A 183 11.03 9.12 -12.07
CA SER A 183 12.06 9.80 -12.87
C SER A 183 11.37 10.87 -13.71
N HIS A 184 11.67 12.15 -13.47
CA HIS A 184 11.10 13.28 -14.22
C HIS A 184 9.57 13.15 -14.39
N ASP A 185 8.87 12.95 -13.26
CA ASP A 185 7.42 12.76 -13.12
C ASP A 185 6.82 11.44 -13.62
N LYS A 186 7.62 10.52 -14.16
CA LYS A 186 7.15 9.20 -14.59
C LYS A 186 7.54 8.13 -13.60
N TRP A 187 6.57 7.30 -13.22
CA TRP A 187 6.83 6.11 -12.43
C TRP A 187 7.34 4.97 -13.31
N GLU A 188 8.39 4.31 -12.84
CA GLU A 188 9.02 3.19 -13.53
C GLU A 188 9.26 2.04 -12.55
N LEU A 189 8.94 0.82 -12.98
CA LEU A 189 9.25 -0.38 -12.22
C LEU A 189 10.76 -0.58 -12.22
N GLN A 190 11.37 -0.58 -11.04
CA GLN A 190 12.79 -0.84 -10.87
C GLN A 190 13.05 -2.30 -10.51
N LYS A 191 12.16 -2.89 -9.72
CA LYS A 191 12.31 -4.28 -9.27
C LYS A 191 10.96 -4.94 -9.03
N LEU A 192 10.88 -6.20 -9.42
CA LEU A 192 9.77 -7.09 -9.13
C LEU A 192 10.32 -8.29 -8.35
N LEU A 193 9.78 -8.50 -7.16
CA LEU A 193 10.18 -9.59 -6.27
C LEU A 193 9.01 -10.55 -6.08
N PHE A 194 9.35 -11.83 -6.08
CA PHE A 194 8.44 -12.92 -5.77
C PHE A 194 8.89 -13.54 -4.46
N PRO A 195 7.97 -13.89 -3.55
CA PRO A 195 8.32 -14.69 -2.38
C PRO A 195 8.71 -16.11 -2.80
N ASP A 196 9.84 -16.61 -2.29
CA ASP A 196 10.24 -18.01 -2.44
C ASP A 196 9.92 -18.78 -1.17
N PHE A 197 8.74 -19.41 -1.10
CA PHE A 197 8.31 -20.13 0.10
C PHE A 197 9.02 -21.48 0.32
N ASN A 198 9.99 -21.86 -0.53
CA ASN A 198 10.79 -23.08 -0.36
C ASN A 198 12.03 -22.87 0.52
N ILE A 199 12.27 -21.66 1.03
CA ILE A 199 13.32 -21.45 2.03
C ILE A 199 12.77 -21.99 3.36
N ASP A 200 13.20 -23.21 3.71
CA ASP A 200 13.02 -23.74 5.06
C ASP A 200 13.70 -22.80 6.07
N TYR A 201 12.96 -22.46 7.11
CA TYR A 201 13.37 -21.58 8.20
C TYR A 201 14.05 -22.35 9.33
#